data_AF-A0A7X9PAI9-F1
#
_entry.id   AF-A0A7X9PAI9-F1
#
_cell.length_a   1.000
_cell.length_b   1.000
_cell.length_c   1.000
_cell.angle_alpha   90.00
_cell.angle_beta   90.00
_cell.angle_gamma   90.00
#
_symmetry.space_group_name_H-M   'P 1'
#
loop_
_entity.id
_entity.type
_entity.pdbx_description
1 polymer ?
#
loop_
_entity_poly.entity_id
_entity_poly.type
_entity_poly.pdbx_seq_one_letter_code
_entity_poly.pdbx_strand_id
1 'polypeptide(L)'
;TDPNFKSVPILQKEGFRIIGTPWYNWNNIANWAVALTANKSMGFLQSTWAGYNMSLDIVKGDSAMQFVAYLLAADYAWNGGTPALANLGYNPDEAFWSLWDRKPVSQRTRSGWAMDLTASANADLWDWTRLLPGAKKVVQNPAKPLSGQVTRQGTVFQVGRPVWMSGPLNPDGAWPESLKIPFGNLKVSEIHWLWGTTNATERKTPVATVLVEYADGETATVPVRYGEQIFAFDDQSTGAYTTVVWDGTNPYGEKVSCRRWIWENPRPGFAVKSVTVTSAQTEAAPVILAATAVS
;
A
#
# COMPACT_ATOMS: atom_id res chain seq x y z
N THR A 1 -10.34 -13.45 16.19
CA THR A 1 -10.49 -12.94 17.57
C THR A 1 -11.95 -13.08 17.99
N ASP A 2 -12.24 -13.38 19.26
CA ASP A 2 -13.62 -13.45 19.79
C ASP A 2 -14.26 -12.05 19.65
N PRO A 3 -15.33 -11.88 18.84
CA PRO A 3 -15.96 -10.58 18.66
C PRO A 3 -16.69 -10.10 19.93
N ASN A 4 -17.01 -11.02 20.85
CA ASN A 4 -17.85 -10.72 22.00
C ASN A 4 -17.08 -10.57 23.30
N PHE A 5 -15.77 -10.89 23.31
CA PHE A 5 -14.91 -10.91 24.49
C PHE A 5 -15.63 -11.39 25.76
N LYS A 6 -16.07 -12.66 25.75
CA LYS A 6 -16.88 -13.23 26.84
C LYS A 6 -16.22 -13.12 28.23
N SER A 7 -14.89 -12.97 28.27
CA SER A 7 -14.13 -12.72 29.49
C SER A 7 -14.55 -11.44 30.21
N VAL A 8 -15.00 -10.39 29.51
CA VAL A 8 -15.40 -9.12 30.12
C VAL A 8 -16.55 -9.29 31.12
N PRO A 9 -17.75 -9.78 30.73
CA PRO A 9 -18.84 -9.98 31.67
C PRO A 9 -18.54 -11.05 32.72
N ILE A 10 -17.70 -12.05 32.41
CA ILE A 10 -17.30 -13.08 33.38
C ILE A 10 -16.50 -12.43 34.51
N LEU A 11 -15.45 -11.66 34.19
CA LEU A 11 -14.61 -11.04 35.21
C LEU A 11 -15.35 -9.95 35.99
N GLN A 12 -16.26 -9.21 35.37
CA GLN A 12 -17.10 -8.24 36.08
C GLN A 12 -18.06 -8.91 37.09
N LYS A 13 -18.60 -10.10 36.76
CA LYS A 13 -19.42 -10.88 37.72
C LYS A 13 -18.64 -11.32 38.95
N GLU A 14 -17.35 -11.58 38.79
CA GLU A 14 -16.42 -11.86 39.90
C GLU A 14 -15.99 -10.59 40.67
N GLY A 15 -16.53 -9.42 40.32
CA GLY A 15 -16.28 -8.16 41.02
C GLY A 15 -15.09 -7.35 40.50
N PHE A 16 -14.43 -7.79 39.44
CA PHE A 16 -13.32 -7.02 38.84
C PHE A 16 -13.81 -5.85 38.01
N ARG A 17 -13.10 -4.72 38.11
CA ARG A 17 -13.28 -3.61 37.18
C ARG A 17 -12.33 -3.80 35.98
N ILE A 18 -12.84 -3.61 34.76
CA ILE A 18 -12.13 -4.02 33.55
C ILE A 18 -11.71 -2.82 32.70
N ILE A 19 -10.45 -2.81 32.28
CA ILE A 19 -9.92 -1.97 31.20
C ILE A 19 -9.52 -2.91 30.07
N GLY A 20 -10.10 -2.75 28.89
CA GLY A 20 -9.72 -3.56 27.74
C GLY A 20 -8.44 -3.03 27.11
N THR A 21 -7.54 -3.93 26.74
CA THR A 21 -6.21 -3.57 26.21
C THR A 21 -5.95 -4.30 24.89
N PRO A 22 -6.49 -3.81 23.75
CA PRO A 22 -6.21 -4.40 22.46
C PRO A 22 -4.76 -4.20 22.02
N TRP A 23 -4.39 -4.99 21.02
CA TRP A 23 -3.16 -4.80 20.25
C TRP A 23 -3.45 -4.04 18.95
N TYR A 24 -2.72 -4.29 17.86
CA TYR A 24 -2.82 -3.46 16.66
C TYR A 24 -3.92 -3.85 15.66
N ASN A 25 -4.42 -5.09 15.73
CA ASN A 25 -5.35 -5.59 14.72
C ASN A 25 -6.66 -4.80 14.76
N TRP A 26 -7.10 -4.24 13.63
CA TRP A 26 -8.26 -3.35 13.59
C TRP A 26 -9.54 -4.00 14.10
N ASN A 27 -9.80 -5.26 13.71
CA ASN A 27 -10.96 -6.01 14.21
C ASN A 27 -10.84 -6.25 15.72
N ASN A 28 -9.64 -6.50 16.24
CA ASN A 28 -9.42 -6.63 17.68
C ASN A 28 -9.76 -5.34 18.43
N ILE A 29 -9.30 -4.19 17.93
CA ILE A 29 -9.59 -2.86 18.50
C ILE A 29 -11.10 -2.57 18.47
N ALA A 30 -11.74 -2.74 17.30
CA ALA A 30 -13.17 -2.50 17.12
C ALA A 30 -14.01 -3.34 18.07
N ASN A 31 -13.77 -4.66 18.09
CA ASN A 31 -14.54 -5.59 18.89
C ASN A 31 -14.33 -5.32 20.40
N TRP A 32 -13.13 -4.93 20.82
CA TRP A 32 -12.88 -4.55 22.22
C TRP A 32 -13.70 -3.32 22.60
N ALA A 33 -13.71 -2.27 21.78
CA ALA A 33 -14.47 -1.06 22.06
C ALA A 33 -15.98 -1.34 22.19
N VAL A 34 -16.54 -2.14 21.28
CA VAL A 34 -17.95 -2.55 21.33
C VAL A 34 -18.24 -3.35 22.61
N ALA A 35 -17.42 -4.36 22.92
CA ALA A 35 -17.63 -5.20 24.09
C ALA A 35 -17.50 -4.43 25.42
N LEU A 36 -16.52 -3.54 25.54
CA LEU A 36 -16.32 -2.73 26.74
C LEU A 36 -17.48 -1.76 26.96
N THR A 37 -17.98 -1.14 25.89
CA THR A 37 -19.12 -0.23 25.92
C THR A 37 -20.39 -0.96 26.36
N ALA A 38 -20.68 -2.11 25.73
CA ALA A 38 -21.85 -2.93 26.07
C ALA A 38 -21.87 -3.39 27.54
N ASN A 39 -20.69 -3.62 28.11
CA ASN A 39 -20.53 -4.08 29.49
C ASN A 39 -20.22 -2.95 30.49
N LYS A 40 -20.28 -1.68 30.07
CA LYS A 40 -20.00 -0.51 30.92
C LYS A 40 -18.66 -0.64 31.69
N SER A 41 -17.64 -1.13 31.00
CA SER A 41 -16.29 -1.31 31.55
C SER A 41 -15.64 0.03 31.92
N MET A 42 -14.53 0.00 32.66
CA MET A 42 -13.85 1.22 33.12
C MET A 42 -13.25 2.05 31.99
N GLY A 43 -12.81 1.40 30.91
CA GLY A 43 -12.16 2.10 29.82
C GLY A 43 -11.38 1.19 28.88
N PHE A 44 -10.54 1.85 28.08
CA PHE A 44 -9.81 1.29 26.96
C PHE A 44 -8.36 1.78 27.02
N LEU A 45 -7.38 0.90 26.81
CA LEU A 45 -5.96 1.23 26.77
C LEU A 45 -5.33 0.60 25.53
N GLN A 46 -4.74 1.38 24.63
CA GLN A 46 -4.02 0.81 23.49
C GLN A 46 -2.63 0.33 23.92
N SER A 47 -2.27 -0.91 23.55
CA SER A 47 -0.93 -1.45 23.80
C SER A 47 -0.05 -1.45 22.54
N THR A 48 1.24 -1.25 22.75
CA THR A 48 2.28 -1.35 21.72
C THR A 48 3.47 -2.12 22.28
N TRP A 49 3.91 -3.11 21.52
CA TRP A 49 5.02 -4.01 21.80
C TRP A 49 6.02 -3.91 20.65
N ALA A 50 6.76 -2.81 20.60
CA ALA A 50 7.61 -2.44 19.47
C ALA A 50 9.11 -2.66 19.70
N GLY A 51 9.46 -3.56 20.63
CA GLY A 51 10.84 -3.86 21.03
C GLY A 51 11.27 -3.17 22.32
N TYR A 52 12.48 -3.51 22.79
CA TYR A 52 13.02 -3.03 24.08
C TYR A 52 13.67 -1.63 23.98
N ASN A 53 14.28 -1.30 22.85
CA ASN A 53 14.91 0.01 22.61
C ASN A 53 14.01 0.82 21.69
N MET A 54 13.49 1.96 22.15
CA MET A 54 12.63 2.84 21.36
C MET A 54 13.46 3.85 20.56
N SER A 55 13.16 3.97 19.27
CA SER A 55 13.66 5.04 18.38
C SER A 55 12.56 5.47 17.40
N LEU A 56 12.74 6.63 16.77
CA LEU A 56 11.79 7.12 15.76
C LEU A 56 11.71 6.20 14.53
N ASP A 57 12.78 5.48 14.21
CA ASP A 57 12.84 4.60 13.05
C ASP A 57 11.86 3.41 13.16
N ILE A 58 11.52 3.00 14.39
CA ILE A 58 10.60 1.90 14.65
C ILE A 58 9.21 2.18 14.09
N VAL A 59 8.80 3.46 14.05
CA VAL A 59 7.51 3.87 13.51
C VAL A 59 7.41 3.56 12.02
N LYS A 60 8.53 3.62 11.29
CA LYS A 60 8.63 3.28 9.86
C LYS A 60 9.05 1.82 9.61
N GLY A 61 9.34 1.06 10.66
CA GLY A 61 9.85 -0.32 10.60
C GLY A 61 8.78 -1.39 10.84
N ASP A 62 9.19 -2.54 11.40
CA ASP A 62 8.32 -3.72 11.57
C ASP A 62 7.14 -3.50 12.49
N SER A 63 7.20 -2.48 13.34
CA SER A 63 6.14 -2.18 14.30
C SER A 63 5.22 -1.05 13.86
N ALA A 64 5.35 -0.56 12.62
CA ALA A 64 4.56 0.55 12.08
C ALA A 64 3.05 0.39 12.32
N MET A 65 2.50 -0.81 12.08
CA MET A 65 1.09 -1.12 12.28
C MET A 65 0.61 -0.88 13.72
N GLN A 66 1.51 -1.00 14.72
CA GLN A 66 1.18 -0.76 16.12
C GLN A 66 1.04 0.73 16.44
N PHE A 67 1.76 1.60 15.73
CA PHE A 67 1.62 3.05 15.88
C PHE A 67 0.40 3.56 15.12
N VAL A 68 0.12 3.02 13.93
CA VAL A 68 -1.13 3.30 13.21
C VAL A 68 -2.34 2.99 14.08
N ALA A 69 -2.28 1.87 14.82
CA ALA A 69 -3.35 1.45 15.73
C ALA A 69 -3.73 2.52 16.76
N TYR A 70 -2.84 3.46 17.11
CA TYR A 70 -3.17 4.56 18.02
C TYR A 70 -4.34 5.42 17.52
N LEU A 71 -4.42 5.68 16.21
CA LEU A 71 -5.52 6.50 15.67
C LEU A 71 -6.86 5.78 15.81
N LEU A 72 -6.94 4.53 15.35
CA LEU A 72 -8.18 3.76 15.40
C LEU A 72 -8.60 3.46 16.85
N ALA A 73 -7.62 3.18 17.72
CA ALA A 73 -7.86 2.99 19.14
C ALA A 73 -8.38 4.25 19.82
N ALA A 74 -7.84 5.43 19.50
CA ALA A 74 -8.32 6.69 20.03
C ALA A 74 -9.76 6.97 19.57
N ASP A 75 -10.06 6.77 18.29
CA ASP A 75 -11.42 6.94 17.73
C ASP A 75 -12.42 6.01 18.44
N TYR A 76 -12.11 4.72 18.52
CA TYR A 76 -13.03 3.76 19.13
C TYR A 76 -13.10 3.79 20.65
N ALA A 77 -12.05 4.23 21.34
CA ALA A 77 -12.14 4.55 22.76
C ALA A 77 -13.12 5.70 23.02
N TRP A 78 -13.22 6.66 22.09
CA TRP A 78 -14.13 7.80 22.18
C TRP A 78 -15.56 7.44 21.79
N ASN A 79 -15.73 6.72 20.69
CA ASN A 79 -17.03 6.45 20.06
C ASN A 79 -17.61 5.06 20.35
N GLY A 80 -16.98 4.28 21.24
CA GLY A 80 -17.47 2.96 21.67
C GLY A 80 -17.50 1.90 20.56
N GLY A 81 -16.64 2.04 19.55
CA GLY A 81 -16.59 1.13 18.40
C GLY A 81 -17.62 1.44 17.31
N THR A 82 -18.11 2.68 17.24
CA THR A 82 -19.01 3.15 16.17
C THR A 82 -18.36 4.26 15.35
N PRO A 83 -18.54 4.30 14.01
CA PRO A 83 -19.23 3.31 13.18
C PRO A 83 -18.43 1.99 13.06
N ALA A 84 -19.03 0.95 12.47
CA ALA A 84 -18.30 -0.28 12.15
C ALA A 84 -17.14 -0.01 11.19
N LEU A 85 -16.07 -0.80 11.24
CA LEU A 85 -14.86 -0.63 10.41
C LEU A 85 -15.14 -0.44 8.92
N ALA A 86 -16.09 -1.20 8.37
CA ALA A 86 -16.47 -1.10 6.95
C ALA A 86 -17.07 0.28 6.57
N ASN A 87 -17.49 1.06 7.56
CA ASN A 87 -18.18 2.34 7.44
C ASN A 87 -17.38 3.50 8.10
N LEU A 88 -16.10 3.30 8.40
CA LEU A 88 -15.26 4.27 9.11
C LEU A 88 -15.10 5.60 8.35
N GLY A 89 -15.25 5.56 7.02
CA GLY A 89 -15.16 6.75 6.17
C GLY A 89 -13.74 7.24 5.91
N TYR A 90 -12.72 6.63 6.53
CA TYR A 90 -11.31 6.87 6.27
C TYR A 90 -10.48 5.59 6.43
N ASN A 91 -9.26 5.58 5.89
CA ASN A 91 -8.28 4.50 6.10
C ASN A 91 -7.31 4.90 7.24
N PRO A 92 -7.24 4.15 8.36
CA PRO A 92 -6.35 4.46 9.48
C PRO A 92 -4.86 4.53 9.12
N ASP A 93 -4.35 3.65 8.24
CA ASP A 93 -2.96 3.70 7.80
C ASP A 93 -2.67 5.02 7.08
N GLU A 94 -3.55 5.41 6.14
CA GLU A 94 -3.41 6.66 5.38
C GLU A 94 -3.48 7.89 6.31
N ALA A 95 -4.46 7.91 7.22
CA ALA A 95 -4.61 8.99 8.18
C ALA A 95 -3.35 9.14 9.05
N PHE A 96 -2.79 8.03 9.54
CA PHE A 96 -1.57 8.05 10.34
C PHE A 96 -0.40 8.64 9.57
N TRP A 97 -0.13 8.12 8.37
CA TRP A 97 1.01 8.59 7.58
C TRP A 97 0.87 10.04 7.12
N SER A 98 -0.36 10.49 6.85
CA SER A 98 -0.64 11.89 6.52
C SER A 98 -0.33 12.86 7.67
N LEU A 99 -0.50 12.41 8.91
CA LEU A 99 -0.21 13.17 10.12
C LEU A 99 1.25 13.07 10.54
N TRP A 100 1.83 11.87 10.43
CA TRP A 100 3.18 11.56 10.90
C TRP A 100 4.27 12.21 10.07
N ASP A 101 4.18 12.13 8.74
CA ASP A 101 5.15 12.69 7.81
C ASP A 101 4.50 13.80 6.98
N ARG A 102 3.88 14.77 7.69
CA ARG A 102 3.15 15.89 7.09
C ARG A 102 4.10 16.79 6.30
N LYS A 103 4.43 16.38 5.08
CA LYS A 103 5.17 17.19 4.11
C LYS A 103 4.23 18.30 3.59
N PRO A 104 4.69 19.56 3.48
CA PRO A 104 3.94 20.60 2.80
C PRO A 104 3.60 20.10 1.38
N VAL A 105 2.32 20.09 1.03
CA VAL A 105 1.93 19.82 -0.37
C VAL A 105 2.48 20.97 -1.19
N SER A 106 3.49 20.69 -2.02
CA SER A 106 4.01 21.68 -2.95
C SER A 106 2.87 22.10 -3.88
N GLN A 107 2.47 23.37 -3.80
CA GLN A 107 1.50 23.95 -4.71
C GLN A 107 2.12 24.33 -6.06
N ARG A 108 3.42 24.08 -6.24
CA ARG A 108 4.13 24.40 -7.48
C ARG A 108 3.92 23.29 -8.49
N THR A 109 3.38 23.65 -9.64
CA THR A 109 3.37 22.78 -10.82
C THR A 109 4.80 22.47 -11.26
N ARG A 110 5.11 21.19 -11.43
CA ARG A 110 6.37 20.69 -11.99
C ARG A 110 6.10 19.97 -13.29
N SER A 111 7.07 19.99 -14.21
CA SER A 111 6.97 19.23 -15.44
C SER A 111 7.05 17.74 -15.12
N GLY A 112 6.19 16.96 -15.76
CA GLY A 112 6.13 15.51 -15.61
C GLY A 112 6.21 14.83 -16.96
N TRP A 113 6.86 13.68 -17.03
CA TRP A 113 6.94 12.84 -18.20
C TRP A 113 6.39 11.45 -17.87
N ALA A 114 5.31 11.04 -18.52
CA ALA A 114 4.79 9.69 -18.37
C ALA A 114 5.72 8.72 -19.11
N MET A 115 6.11 7.65 -18.43
CA MET A 115 6.89 6.58 -19.06
C MET A 115 6.03 5.83 -20.07
N ASP A 116 6.56 5.58 -21.26
CA ASP A 116 5.89 4.76 -22.26
C ASP A 116 6.17 3.27 -22.00
N LEU A 117 5.11 2.52 -21.69
CA LEU A 117 5.15 1.08 -21.45
C LEU A 117 4.59 0.27 -22.63
N THR A 118 4.12 0.94 -23.68
CA THR A 118 3.29 0.33 -24.74
C THR A 118 3.98 -0.85 -25.42
N ALA A 119 5.28 -0.71 -25.72
CA ALA A 119 6.06 -1.76 -26.39
C ALA A 119 6.30 -3.00 -25.51
N SER A 120 6.20 -2.87 -24.19
CA SER A 120 6.44 -3.97 -23.23
C SER A 120 5.17 -4.49 -22.58
N ALA A 121 4.02 -3.87 -22.85
CA ALA A 121 2.75 -4.23 -22.23
C ALA A 121 2.28 -5.62 -22.69
N ASN A 122 2.05 -6.50 -21.72
CA ASN A 122 1.82 -7.93 -21.95
C ASN A 122 0.55 -8.48 -21.27
N ALA A 123 -0.22 -7.64 -20.60
CA ALA A 123 -1.47 -8.02 -19.96
C ALA A 123 -2.59 -7.05 -20.33
N ASP A 124 -3.83 -7.50 -20.20
CA ASP A 124 -4.97 -6.61 -20.19
C ASP A 124 -5.13 -6.01 -18.79
N LEU A 125 -5.62 -4.77 -18.77
CA LEU A 125 -5.69 -4.00 -17.54
C LEU A 125 -6.62 -4.71 -16.53
N TRP A 126 -6.07 -5.02 -15.36
CA TRP A 126 -6.66 -5.79 -14.26
C TRP A 126 -6.85 -7.30 -14.49
N ASP A 127 -6.40 -7.89 -15.60
CA ASP A 127 -6.61 -9.33 -15.85
C ASP A 127 -5.97 -10.23 -14.78
N TRP A 128 -4.79 -9.87 -14.25
CA TRP A 128 -4.12 -10.64 -13.18
C TRP A 128 -5.00 -10.84 -11.95
N THR A 129 -5.95 -9.94 -11.71
CA THR A 129 -6.83 -10.01 -10.55
C THR A 129 -7.87 -11.15 -10.62
N ARG A 130 -8.03 -11.81 -11.78
CA ARG A 130 -8.83 -13.04 -11.92
C ARG A 130 -8.29 -14.22 -11.12
N LEU A 131 -7.04 -14.13 -10.70
CA LEU A 131 -6.35 -15.15 -9.92
C LEU A 131 -6.47 -14.90 -8.41
N LEU A 132 -7.06 -13.78 -8.00
CA LEU A 132 -7.24 -13.47 -6.58
C LEU A 132 -8.23 -14.45 -5.94
N PRO A 133 -8.03 -14.80 -4.65
CA PRO A 133 -9.01 -15.57 -3.89
C PRO A 133 -10.36 -14.86 -3.90
N GLY A 134 -11.42 -15.55 -4.34
CA GLY A 134 -12.77 -14.99 -4.38
C GLY A 134 -13.21 -14.44 -5.73
N ALA A 135 -12.29 -14.26 -6.69
CA ALA A 135 -12.60 -13.78 -8.03
C ALA A 135 -13.75 -14.56 -8.67
N LYS A 136 -14.83 -13.84 -9.02
CA LYS A 136 -16.02 -14.42 -9.64
C LYS A 136 -15.90 -14.36 -11.16
N LYS A 137 -16.83 -15.02 -11.87
CA LYS A 137 -17.00 -14.78 -13.32
C LYS A 137 -17.12 -13.28 -13.58
N VAL A 138 -16.58 -12.84 -14.72
CA VAL A 138 -16.53 -11.44 -15.17
C VAL A 138 -17.85 -10.73 -14.84
N VAL A 139 -17.75 -9.66 -14.06
CA VAL A 139 -18.89 -8.83 -13.69
C VAL A 139 -19.32 -8.04 -14.92
N GLN A 140 -20.60 -8.13 -15.31
CA GLN A 140 -21.17 -7.23 -16.32
C GLN A 140 -21.14 -5.80 -15.79
N ASN A 141 -20.55 -4.86 -16.55
CA ASN A 141 -20.32 -3.46 -16.17
C ASN A 141 -19.43 -3.29 -14.92
N PRO A 142 -18.14 -3.66 -14.99
CA PRO A 142 -17.24 -3.37 -13.89
C PRO A 142 -17.17 -1.87 -13.64
N ALA A 143 -17.01 -1.48 -12.36
CA ALA A 143 -16.68 -0.10 -12.02
C ALA A 143 -15.49 0.36 -12.88
N LYS A 144 -15.52 1.60 -13.41
CA LYS A 144 -14.50 2.07 -14.36
C LYS A 144 -13.10 1.89 -13.75
N PRO A 145 -12.31 0.91 -14.23
CA PRO A 145 -10.99 0.66 -13.67
C PRO A 145 -10.10 1.90 -13.88
N LEU A 146 -9.12 2.09 -13.00
CA LEU A 146 -8.12 3.13 -13.16
C LEU A 146 -7.43 2.96 -14.52
N SER A 147 -7.72 3.85 -15.49
CA SER A 147 -7.35 3.72 -16.90
C SER A 147 -7.28 5.08 -17.58
N GLY A 148 -6.51 5.17 -18.68
CA GLY A 148 -6.30 6.40 -19.44
C GLY A 148 -5.49 7.44 -18.67
N GLN A 149 -5.67 8.71 -19.04
CA GLN A 149 -5.05 9.82 -18.32
C GLN A 149 -5.80 10.08 -17.01
N VAL A 150 -5.10 9.96 -15.88
CA VAL A 150 -5.67 10.17 -14.54
C VAL A 150 -4.78 11.08 -13.71
N THR A 151 -5.39 11.98 -12.93
CA THR A 151 -4.67 12.77 -11.93
C THR A 151 -4.94 12.20 -10.55
N ARG A 152 -3.87 11.87 -9.80
CA ARG A 152 -3.95 11.30 -8.46
C ARG A 152 -2.90 11.92 -7.53
N GLN A 153 -3.36 12.43 -6.38
CA GLN A 153 -2.49 13.09 -5.39
C GLN A 153 -1.52 14.12 -6.02
N GLY A 154 -2.02 14.90 -6.98
CA GLY A 154 -1.26 15.93 -7.71
C GLY A 154 -0.41 15.43 -8.89
N THR A 155 -0.34 14.13 -9.15
CA THR A 155 0.45 13.55 -10.25
C THR A 155 -0.45 13.10 -11.39
N VAL A 156 -0.07 13.44 -12.63
CA VAL A 156 -0.71 12.91 -13.84
C VAL A 156 -0.05 11.59 -14.21
N PHE A 157 -0.85 10.55 -14.43
CA PHE A 157 -0.43 9.24 -14.91
C PHE A 157 -1.11 8.92 -16.24
N GLN A 158 -0.41 8.19 -17.10
CA GLN A 158 -0.97 7.57 -18.30
C GLN A 158 -1.10 6.07 -18.06
N VAL A 159 -2.30 5.61 -17.71
CA VAL A 159 -2.57 4.21 -17.35
C VAL A 159 -3.07 3.46 -18.59
N GLY A 160 -2.14 2.80 -19.27
CA GLY A 160 -2.39 1.98 -20.46
C GLY A 160 -2.49 0.49 -20.14
N ARG A 161 -2.09 -0.35 -21.11
CA ARG A 161 -1.90 -1.78 -20.85
C ARG A 161 -0.67 -1.96 -19.94
N PRO A 162 -0.77 -2.76 -18.87
CA PRO A 162 0.32 -2.90 -17.91
C PRO A 162 1.40 -3.87 -18.36
N VAL A 163 2.53 -3.80 -17.66
CA VAL A 163 3.57 -4.82 -17.71
C VAL A 163 3.44 -5.70 -16.47
N TRP A 164 3.00 -6.94 -16.67
CA TRP A 164 2.98 -7.98 -15.65
C TRP A 164 4.32 -8.71 -15.68
N MET A 165 5.12 -8.53 -14.63
CA MET A 165 6.44 -9.12 -14.47
C MET A 165 6.35 -10.60 -14.08
N SER A 166 7.44 -11.33 -14.30
CA SER A 166 7.53 -12.76 -14.00
C SER A 166 7.44 -13.08 -12.51
N GLY A 167 6.76 -14.19 -12.18
CA GLY A 167 6.69 -14.76 -10.86
C GLY A 167 6.08 -16.17 -10.89
N PRO A 168 6.32 -17.01 -9.86
CA PRO A 168 6.04 -18.44 -9.86
C PRO A 168 4.54 -18.79 -9.79
N LEU A 169 3.68 -17.85 -9.38
CA LEU A 169 2.22 -18.04 -9.36
C LEU A 169 1.51 -17.50 -10.61
N ASN A 170 2.27 -16.93 -11.56
CA ASN A 170 1.69 -16.49 -12.82
C ASN A 170 1.21 -17.72 -13.62
N PRO A 171 0.16 -17.56 -14.45
CA PRO A 171 -0.26 -18.63 -15.35
C PRO A 171 0.78 -18.84 -16.44
N ASP A 172 0.68 -19.94 -17.20
CA ASP A 172 1.55 -20.20 -18.33
C ASP A 172 1.57 -19.01 -19.30
N GLY A 173 2.77 -18.51 -19.63
CA GLY A 173 2.93 -17.32 -20.45
C GLY A 173 4.37 -16.81 -20.49
N ALA A 174 4.62 -15.84 -21.39
CA ALA A 174 5.89 -15.15 -21.49
C ALA A 174 5.87 -13.89 -20.60
N TRP A 175 6.38 -14.03 -19.38
CA TRP A 175 6.48 -12.93 -18.42
C TRP A 175 7.92 -12.41 -18.36
N PRO A 176 8.17 -11.11 -18.54
CA PRO A 176 9.51 -10.56 -18.44
C PRO A 176 10.00 -10.59 -16.99
N GLU A 177 11.20 -11.12 -16.78
CA GLU A 177 11.90 -10.99 -15.49
C GLU A 177 12.45 -9.58 -15.30
N SER A 178 12.80 -8.89 -16.39
CA SER A 178 13.36 -7.54 -16.37
C SER A 178 12.71 -6.66 -17.43
N LEU A 179 12.44 -5.41 -17.05
CA LEU A 179 11.88 -4.36 -17.89
C LEU A 179 12.83 -3.16 -17.86
N LYS A 180 13.43 -2.83 -19.01
CA LYS A 180 14.26 -1.63 -19.18
C LYS A 180 13.46 -0.54 -19.88
N ILE A 181 13.30 0.60 -19.21
CA ILE A 181 12.57 1.77 -19.69
C ILE A 181 13.60 2.86 -20.04
N PRO A 182 13.72 3.26 -21.32
CA PRO A 182 14.60 4.35 -21.71
C PRO A 182 14.05 5.69 -21.20
N PHE A 183 14.95 6.55 -20.72
CA PHE A 183 14.60 7.82 -20.08
C PHE A 183 15.09 9.06 -20.84
N GLY A 184 15.68 8.86 -22.03
CA GLY A 184 16.05 9.95 -22.94
C GLY A 184 17.06 10.96 -22.38
N ASN A 185 17.82 10.61 -21.33
CA ASN A 185 18.76 11.51 -20.63
C ASN A 185 18.08 12.73 -19.98
N LEU A 186 16.89 12.54 -19.40
CA LEU A 186 16.17 13.58 -18.67
C LEU A 186 16.73 13.77 -17.25
N LYS A 187 16.82 15.02 -16.79
CA LYS A 187 17.05 15.32 -15.37
C LYS A 187 15.72 15.27 -14.63
N VAL A 188 15.65 14.44 -13.59
CA VAL A 188 14.42 14.16 -12.84
C VAL A 188 14.73 14.25 -11.35
N SER A 189 13.85 14.86 -10.57
CA SER A 189 13.97 14.89 -9.10
C SER A 189 13.34 13.67 -8.45
N GLU A 190 12.33 13.08 -9.09
CA GLU A 190 11.59 11.95 -8.51
C GLU A 190 10.88 11.14 -9.61
N ILE A 191 10.58 9.88 -9.28
CA ILE A 191 9.78 8.98 -10.11
C ILE A 191 8.59 8.50 -9.29
N HIS A 192 7.39 8.72 -9.82
CA HIS A 192 6.14 8.29 -9.21
C HIS A 192 5.70 7.00 -9.87
N TRP A 193 5.61 5.94 -9.10
CA TRP A 193 5.19 4.63 -9.55
C TRP A 193 3.74 4.39 -9.20
N LEU A 194 2.98 3.83 -10.14
CA LEU A 194 1.64 3.31 -9.95
C LEU A 194 1.66 1.82 -10.28
N TRP A 195 1.69 1.00 -9.24
CA TRP A 195 1.95 -0.44 -9.36
C TRP A 195 1.46 -1.20 -8.13
N GLY A 196 1.50 -2.52 -8.23
CA GLY A 196 1.19 -3.43 -7.14
C GLY A 196 1.72 -4.83 -7.45
N THR A 197 1.44 -5.79 -6.59
CA THR A 197 1.76 -7.20 -6.81
C THR A 197 0.50 -8.03 -7.05
N THR A 198 0.64 -9.17 -7.75
CA THR A 198 -0.46 -10.11 -7.97
C THR A 198 -1.00 -10.72 -6.68
N ASN A 199 -0.10 -11.01 -5.74
CA ASN A 199 -0.40 -11.65 -4.47
C ASN A 199 0.35 -10.94 -3.34
N ALA A 200 -0.13 -11.18 -2.12
CA ALA A 200 0.60 -10.82 -0.90
C ALA A 200 1.76 -11.80 -0.65
N THR A 201 2.81 -11.30 -0.01
CA THR A 201 3.89 -12.10 0.59
C THR A 201 4.21 -11.54 1.98
N GLU A 202 5.20 -12.09 2.67
CA GLU A 202 5.68 -11.55 3.93
C GLU A 202 6.16 -10.09 3.76
N ARG A 203 5.86 -9.23 4.74
CA ARG A 203 6.34 -7.85 4.71
C ARG A 203 7.86 -7.81 4.69
N LYS A 204 8.41 -6.78 4.04
CA LYS A 204 9.86 -6.56 3.80
C LYS A 204 10.54 -7.54 2.84
N THR A 205 9.85 -8.59 2.40
CA THR A 205 10.34 -9.45 1.32
C THR A 205 10.63 -8.60 0.09
N PRO A 206 11.87 -8.60 -0.44
CA PRO A 206 12.16 -7.94 -1.70
C PRO A 206 11.45 -8.68 -2.83
N VAL A 207 10.59 -7.96 -3.55
CA VAL A 207 9.77 -8.49 -4.67
C VAL A 207 10.22 -7.94 -6.03
N ALA A 208 10.95 -6.83 -6.02
CA ALA A 208 11.60 -6.28 -7.20
C ALA A 208 12.85 -5.49 -6.83
N THR A 209 13.64 -5.12 -7.85
CA THR A 209 14.70 -4.12 -7.75
C THR A 209 14.47 -3.06 -8.82
N VAL A 210 14.63 -1.79 -8.45
CA VAL A 210 14.71 -0.68 -9.41
C VAL A 210 16.15 -0.22 -9.50
N LEU A 211 16.72 -0.30 -10.70
CA LEU A 211 18.05 0.19 -11.04
C LEU A 211 17.90 1.42 -11.94
N VAL A 212 18.49 2.54 -11.52
CA VAL A 212 18.54 3.77 -12.30
C VAL A 212 19.96 3.96 -12.80
N GLU A 213 20.12 4.00 -14.12
CA GLU A 213 21.40 4.28 -14.78
C GLU A 213 21.44 5.76 -15.18
N TYR A 214 22.50 6.47 -14.78
CA TYR A 214 22.71 7.87 -15.16
C TYR A 214 23.56 7.98 -16.44
N ALA A 215 23.48 9.12 -17.11
CA ALA A 215 24.22 9.39 -18.34
C ALA A 215 25.75 9.43 -18.14
N ASP A 216 26.21 9.67 -16.91
CA ASP A 216 27.62 9.65 -16.54
C ASP A 216 28.16 8.24 -16.18
N GLY A 217 27.32 7.21 -16.30
CA GLY A 217 27.70 5.81 -16.07
C GLY A 217 27.49 5.32 -14.63
N GLU A 218 27.20 6.22 -13.70
CA GLU A 218 26.85 5.85 -12.32
C GLU A 218 25.46 5.20 -12.25
N THR A 219 25.19 4.54 -11.11
CA THR A 219 23.89 3.89 -10.88
C THR A 219 23.33 4.16 -9.49
N ALA A 220 22.02 4.07 -9.36
CA ALA A 220 21.33 3.99 -8.08
C ALA A 220 20.43 2.76 -8.07
N THR A 221 20.57 1.91 -7.05
CA THR A 221 19.80 0.67 -6.92
C THR A 221 18.96 0.74 -5.67
N VAL A 222 17.67 0.43 -5.78
CA VAL A 222 16.74 0.38 -4.66
C VAL A 222 15.98 -0.95 -4.65
N PRO A 223 16.05 -1.73 -3.56
CA PRO A 223 15.19 -2.89 -3.41
C PRO A 223 13.75 -2.41 -3.17
N VAL A 224 12.80 -3.09 -3.80
CA VAL A 224 11.37 -2.86 -3.65
C VAL A 224 10.82 -3.98 -2.80
N ARG A 225 10.25 -3.64 -1.66
CA ARG A 225 9.81 -4.58 -0.64
C ARG A 225 8.30 -4.54 -0.49
N TYR A 226 7.73 -5.74 -0.36
CA TYR A 226 6.32 -5.87 -0.06
C TYR A 226 5.99 -5.24 1.30
N GLY A 227 4.91 -4.47 1.37
CA GLY A 227 4.50 -3.78 2.59
C GLY A 227 5.23 -2.47 2.87
N GLU A 228 6.15 -2.05 2.00
CA GLU A 228 6.86 -0.77 2.07
C GLU A 228 6.61 0.07 0.81
N GLN A 229 7.26 -0.25 -0.31
CA GLN A 229 7.16 0.49 -1.58
C GLN A 229 6.08 -0.07 -2.52
N ILE A 230 5.65 -1.32 -2.29
CA ILE A 230 4.66 -2.01 -3.11
C ILE A 230 3.79 -2.93 -2.27
N PHE A 231 2.55 -3.11 -2.68
CA PHE A 231 1.54 -3.92 -2.00
C PHE A 231 0.74 -4.70 -3.04
N ALA A 232 0.07 -5.76 -2.60
CA ALA A 232 -0.86 -6.49 -3.44
C ALA A 232 -2.08 -5.62 -3.72
N PHE A 233 -2.73 -5.84 -4.87
CA PHE A 233 -3.91 -5.05 -5.23
C PHE A 233 -5.12 -5.33 -4.32
N ASP A 234 -5.21 -6.51 -3.72
CA ASP A 234 -6.26 -6.90 -2.75
C ASP A 234 -5.93 -6.50 -1.29
N ASP A 235 -4.70 -6.08 -1.03
CA ASP A 235 -4.34 -5.44 0.24
C ASP A 235 -4.94 -4.02 0.26
N GLN A 236 -5.56 -3.61 1.37
CA GLN A 236 -6.14 -2.28 1.59
C GLN A 236 -5.27 -1.40 2.52
N SER A 237 -4.17 -1.94 3.05
CA SER A 237 -3.22 -1.22 3.90
C SER A 237 -2.28 -0.33 3.08
N THR A 238 -1.55 0.55 3.75
CA THR A 238 -0.46 1.33 3.15
C THR A 238 0.70 1.47 4.13
N GLY A 239 1.79 2.09 3.71
CA GLY A 239 3.02 2.19 4.50
C GLY A 239 3.67 3.56 4.37
N ALA A 240 4.75 3.78 5.12
CA ALA A 240 5.45 5.07 5.22
C ALA A 240 5.88 5.68 3.87
N TYR A 241 6.08 4.83 2.86
CA TYR A 241 6.58 5.23 1.55
C TYR A 241 5.49 5.31 0.48
N THR A 242 4.27 4.88 0.80
CA THR A 242 3.18 4.78 -0.19
C THR A 242 1.98 5.63 0.22
N THR A 243 1.16 5.96 -0.76
CA THR A 243 -0.14 6.59 -0.54
C THR A 243 -1.17 5.83 -1.37
N VAL A 244 -2.31 5.45 -0.78
CA VAL A 244 -3.45 4.94 -1.55
C VAL A 244 -3.94 6.07 -2.45
N VAL A 245 -3.96 5.83 -3.75
CA VAL A 245 -4.36 6.82 -4.75
C VAL A 245 -5.65 6.46 -5.45
N TRP A 246 -6.09 5.21 -5.34
CA TRP A 246 -7.35 4.76 -5.90
C TRP A 246 -7.81 3.49 -5.21
N ASP A 247 -9.09 3.45 -4.87
CA ASP A 247 -9.81 2.25 -4.46
C ASP A 247 -10.94 1.99 -5.46
N GLY A 248 -11.25 0.73 -5.68
CA GLY A 248 -12.36 0.35 -6.53
C GLY A 248 -12.67 -1.13 -6.48
N THR A 249 -13.45 -1.56 -7.47
CA THR A 249 -13.78 -2.97 -7.69
C THR A 249 -13.20 -3.39 -9.03
N ASN A 250 -12.49 -4.51 -9.04
CA ASN A 250 -11.91 -5.05 -10.26
C ASN A 250 -12.99 -5.70 -11.16
N PRO A 251 -12.65 -6.11 -12.40
CA PRO A 251 -13.60 -6.77 -13.29
C PRO A 251 -14.19 -8.12 -12.81
N TYR A 252 -13.64 -8.68 -11.73
CA TYR A 252 -14.02 -9.98 -11.16
C TYR A 252 -14.79 -9.84 -9.83
N GLY A 253 -15.13 -8.60 -9.43
CA GLY A 253 -15.98 -8.30 -8.27
C GLY A 253 -15.23 -8.10 -6.95
N GLU A 254 -13.91 -8.17 -6.94
CA GLU A 254 -13.12 -7.99 -5.73
C GLU A 254 -12.75 -6.52 -5.50
N LYS A 255 -12.67 -6.12 -4.23
CA LYS A 255 -12.17 -4.80 -3.85
C LYS A 255 -10.67 -4.77 -4.09
N VAL A 256 -10.21 -3.72 -4.75
CA VAL A 256 -8.79 -3.51 -5.03
C VAL A 256 -8.39 -2.07 -4.72
N SER A 257 -7.12 -1.91 -4.36
CA SER A 257 -6.50 -0.64 -4.04
C SER A 257 -5.22 -0.49 -4.86
N CYS A 258 -4.93 0.72 -5.30
CA CYS A 258 -3.70 1.07 -5.99
C CYS A 258 -2.97 2.16 -5.21
N ARG A 259 -1.66 1.99 -5.08
CA ARG A 259 -0.79 2.92 -4.35
C ARG A 259 0.17 3.60 -5.27
N ARG A 260 0.53 4.83 -4.89
CA ARG A 260 1.67 5.54 -5.43
C ARG A 260 2.85 5.36 -4.49
N TRP A 261 3.99 4.99 -5.05
CA TRP A 261 5.30 5.14 -4.40
C TRP A 261 6.08 6.24 -5.12
N ILE A 262 6.77 7.09 -4.36
CA ILE A 262 7.68 8.11 -4.90
C ILE A 262 9.10 7.65 -4.60
N TRP A 263 9.86 7.39 -5.66
CA TRP A 263 11.31 7.26 -5.58
C TRP A 263 11.93 8.65 -5.71
N GLU A 264 12.62 9.12 -4.66
CA GLU A 264 13.38 10.36 -4.68
C GLU A 264 14.75 10.10 -5.33
N ASN A 265 15.10 10.88 -6.35
CA ASN A 265 16.38 10.72 -7.04
C ASN A 265 17.51 11.25 -6.14
N PRO A 266 18.50 10.42 -5.74
CA PRO A 266 19.63 10.87 -4.94
C PRO A 266 20.58 11.81 -5.71
N ARG A 267 20.48 11.84 -7.05
CA ARG A 267 21.34 12.61 -7.96
C ARG A 267 20.48 13.43 -8.97
N PRO A 268 19.63 14.36 -8.52
CA PRO A 268 18.68 15.07 -9.40
C PRO A 268 19.36 16.00 -10.42
N GLY A 269 20.62 16.38 -10.18
CA GLY A 269 21.43 17.20 -11.10
C GLY A 269 21.95 16.43 -12.32
N PHE A 270 21.90 15.09 -12.30
CA PHE A 270 22.42 14.20 -13.33
C PHE A 270 21.29 13.61 -14.16
N ALA A 271 21.50 13.52 -15.48
CA ALA A 271 20.52 12.97 -16.40
C ALA A 271 20.37 11.46 -16.18
N VAL A 272 19.13 10.98 -16.09
CA VAL A 272 18.79 9.56 -16.05
C VAL A 272 18.73 9.04 -17.49
N LYS A 273 19.53 8.00 -17.76
CA LYS A 273 19.60 7.33 -19.06
C LYS A 273 18.50 6.29 -19.21
N SER A 274 18.35 5.45 -18.19
CA SER A 274 17.35 4.37 -18.16
C SER A 274 17.01 3.96 -16.75
N VAL A 275 15.83 3.35 -16.61
CA VAL A 275 15.37 2.70 -15.38
C VAL A 275 15.06 1.26 -15.71
N THR A 276 15.58 0.32 -14.91
CA THR A 276 15.33 -1.11 -15.06
C THR A 276 14.59 -1.62 -13.83
N VAL A 277 13.45 -2.28 -14.04
CA VAL A 277 12.73 -3.00 -12.99
C VAL A 277 12.99 -4.49 -13.18
N THR A 278 13.46 -5.18 -12.14
CA THR A 278 13.71 -6.62 -12.17
C THR A 278 12.88 -7.30 -11.10
N SER A 279 12.09 -8.32 -11.47
CA SER A 279 11.32 -9.13 -10.54
C SER A 279 12.26 -9.98 -9.67
N ALA A 280 11.92 -10.14 -8.40
CA ALA A 280 12.63 -11.05 -7.50
C ALA A 280 12.11 -12.51 -7.57
N GLN A 281 11.19 -12.81 -8.48
CA GLN A 281 10.63 -14.17 -8.68
C GLN A 281 9.94 -14.75 -7.44
N THR A 282 9.36 -13.88 -6.60
CA THR A 282 8.51 -14.27 -5.46
C THR A 282 7.07 -14.45 -5.88
N GLU A 283 6.24 -15.10 -5.06
CA GLU A 283 4.78 -15.22 -5.27
C GLU A 283 4.06 -13.88 -5.52
N ALA A 284 4.62 -12.78 -5.01
CA ALA A 284 4.13 -11.43 -5.20
C ALA A 284 4.72 -10.78 -6.48
N ALA A 285 4.32 -11.26 -7.66
CA ALA A 285 4.82 -10.76 -8.95
C ALA A 285 4.43 -9.29 -9.17
N PRO A 286 5.37 -8.37 -9.50
CA PRO A 286 5.04 -6.97 -9.76
C PRO A 286 4.19 -6.78 -11.03
N VAL A 287 3.25 -5.84 -10.98
CA VAL A 287 2.47 -5.36 -12.13
C VAL A 287 2.56 -3.85 -12.17
N ILE A 288 3.15 -3.32 -13.26
CA ILE A 288 3.39 -1.89 -13.46
C ILE A 288 2.23 -1.33 -14.28
N LEU A 289 1.44 -0.43 -13.70
CA LEU A 289 0.31 0.21 -14.39
C LEU A 289 0.74 1.49 -15.12
N ALA A 290 1.55 2.30 -14.45
CA ALA A 290 2.11 3.52 -14.99
C ALA A 290 3.30 3.98 -14.14
N ALA A 291 4.11 4.86 -14.71
CA ALA A 291 5.05 5.64 -13.94
C ALA A 291 5.24 7.02 -14.57
N THR A 292 5.50 8.02 -13.73
CA THR A 292 5.67 9.42 -14.14
C THR A 292 6.95 9.96 -13.52
N ALA A 293 7.88 10.38 -14.35
CA ALA A 293 9.06 11.11 -13.91
C ALA A 293 8.74 12.60 -13.73
N VAL A 294 9.30 13.23 -12.70
CA VAL A 294 9.05 14.65 -12.41
C VAL A 294 10.40 15.38 -12.37
N SER A 295 10.47 16.56 -12.99
CA SER A 295 11.63 17.45 -12.95
C SER A 295 11.65 18.29 -11.68
#